data_AF-A0A4P0Y3G9-F1
#
_entry.id   AF-A0A4P0Y3G9-F1
#
_cell.length_a   1.000
_cell.length_b   1.000
_cell.length_c   1.000
_cell.angle_alpha   90.00
_cell.angle_beta   90.00
_cell.angle_gamma   90.00
#
_symmetry.space_group_name_H-M   'P 1'
#
loop_
_entity.id
_entity.type
_entity.pdbx_description
1 polymer ?
#
loop_
_entity_poly.entity_id
_entity_poly.type
_entity_poly.pdbx_seq_one_letter_code
_entity_poly.pdbx_strand_id
1 'polypeptide(L)'
;MGPLRSGKSTLFAWMIGALSGDFRARGELWLNERRCDTLPTEHRRIGILFQDPLLFDHLASGKIYSWPLPENVRGEARKTAVEEALAAPG
;
A
#
# COMPACT_ATOMS: atom_id res chain seq x y z
N MET A 1 5.38 12.62 15.02
CA MET A 1 4.59 11.59 15.74
C MET A 1 3.47 12.28 16.52
N GLY A 2 2.28 11.69 16.63
CA GLY A 2 1.16 12.25 17.42
C GLY A 2 0.55 11.16 18.31
N PRO A 3 -0.30 11.52 19.29
CA PRO A 3 -0.76 10.59 20.31
C PRO A 3 -1.50 9.39 19.73
N LEU A 4 -1.54 8.29 20.49
CA LEU A 4 -2.34 7.12 20.15
C LEU A 4 -3.81 7.55 19.96
N ARG A 5 -4.49 7.02 18.94
CA ARG A 5 -5.85 7.45 18.50
C ARG A 5 -5.98 8.87 17.94
N SER A 6 -4.89 9.54 17.54
CA SER A 6 -4.97 10.82 16.82
C SER A 6 -5.57 10.75 15.40
N GLY A 7 -6.09 9.60 14.95
CA GLY A 7 -6.72 9.44 13.63
C GLY A 7 -5.74 9.16 12.48
N LYS A 8 -4.48 8.80 12.76
CA LYS A 8 -3.47 8.50 11.73
C LYS A 8 -3.87 7.35 10.81
N SER A 9 -4.37 6.27 11.40
CA SER A 9 -4.84 5.11 10.64
C SER A 9 -6.02 5.49 9.76
N THR A 10 -6.92 6.35 10.24
CA THR A 10 -8.04 6.89 9.45
C THR A 10 -7.55 7.75 8.29
N LEU A 11 -6.53 8.59 8.51
CA LEU A 11 -5.92 9.40 7.45
C LEU A 11 -5.26 8.51 6.39
N PHE A 12 -4.48 7.51 6.80
CA PHE A 12 -3.84 6.57 5.89
C PHE A 12 -4.87 5.75 5.10
N ALA A 13 -5.92 5.26 5.74
CA ALA A 13 -7.04 4.59 5.08
C ALA A 13 -7.69 5.49 4.02
N TRP A 14 -7.92 6.78 4.34
CA TRP A 14 -8.41 7.75 3.34
C TRP A 14 -7.44 7.93 2.17
N MET A 15 -6.14 8.06 2.44
CA MET A 15 -5.13 8.26 1.40
C MET A 15 -5.13 7.11 0.37
N ILE A 16 -5.22 5.86 0.84
CA ILE A 16 -5.27 4.69 -0.04
C ILE A 16 -6.66 4.37 -0.59
N GLY A 17 -7.69 5.17 -0.29
CA GLY A 17 -9.05 4.91 -0.80
C GLY A 17 -9.80 3.79 -0.09
N ALA A 18 -9.40 3.44 1.13
CA ALA A 18 -10.01 2.40 1.97
C ALA A 18 -10.69 2.98 3.23
N LEU A 19 -11.21 4.22 3.15
CA LEU A 19 -11.90 4.86 4.27
C LEU A 19 -13.22 4.13 4.57
N SER A 20 -13.46 3.75 5.83
CA SER A 20 -14.76 3.21 6.25
C SER A 20 -15.89 4.22 6.01
N GLY A 21 -17.08 3.74 5.65
CA GLY A 21 -18.29 4.56 5.45
C GLY A 21 -18.73 5.34 6.71
N ASP A 22 -18.22 4.97 7.88
CA ASP A 22 -18.44 5.70 9.14
C ASP A 22 -17.75 7.08 9.16
N PHE A 23 -16.80 7.30 8.24
CA PHE A 23 -16.03 8.54 8.16
C PHE A 23 -16.35 9.33 6.90
N ARG A 24 -16.26 10.65 7.04
CA ARG A 24 -16.30 11.58 5.91
C ARG A 24 -14.98 12.32 5.83
N ALA A 25 -14.32 12.26 4.68
CA ALA A 25 -13.12 13.04 4.41
C ALA A 25 -13.45 14.25 3.54
N ARG A 26 -12.70 15.33 3.75
CA ARG A 26 -12.73 16.55 2.93
C ARG A 26 -11.30 17.04 2.74
N GLY A 27 -11.02 17.63 1.59
CA GLY A 27 -9.69 18.08 1.21
C GLY A 27 -9.26 17.42 -0.10
N GLU A 28 -7.98 17.50 -0.39
CA GLU A 28 -7.40 17.04 -1.64
C GLU A 28 -6.16 16.20 -1.37
N LEU A 29 -5.92 15.20 -2.20
CA LEU A 29 -4.71 14.39 -2.16
C LEU A 29 -4.01 14.50 -3.50
N TRP A 30 -2.77 14.98 -3.47
CA TRP A 30 -1.96 15.18 -4.66
C TRP A 30 -0.69 14.34 -4.57
N LEU A 31 -0.37 13.64 -5.66
CA LEU A 31 0.87 12.88 -5.83
C LEU A 31 1.48 13.25 -7.18
N ASN A 32 2.69 13.81 -7.20
CA ASN A 32 3.37 14.26 -8.41
C ASN A 32 2.47 15.13 -9.32
N GLU A 33 1.91 16.20 -8.74
CA GLU A 33 1.00 17.15 -9.43
C GLU A 33 -0.31 16.52 -9.96
N ARG A 34 -0.58 15.25 -9.65
CA ARG A 34 -1.82 14.57 -9.98
C ARG A 34 -2.69 14.46 -8.75
N ARG A 35 -3.91 15.00 -8.85
CA ARG A 35 -4.95 14.78 -7.85
C ARG A 35 -5.42 13.32 -7.89
N CYS A 36 -5.43 12.64 -6.75
CA CYS A 36 -5.75 11.22 -6.65
C CYS A 36 -6.80 10.85 -5.59
N ASP A 37 -7.30 11.79 -4.78
CA ASP A 37 -8.38 11.54 -3.81
C ASP A 37 -9.69 11.06 -4.44
N THR A 38 -9.90 11.37 -5.73
CA THR A 38 -11.09 10.97 -6.51
C THR A 38 -10.91 9.66 -7.28
N LEU A 39 -9.70 9.10 -7.31
CA LEU A 39 -9.39 7.89 -8.04
C LEU A 39 -9.73 6.64 -7.21
N PRO A 40 -10.08 5.51 -7.87
CA PRO A 40 -10.16 4.23 -7.20
C PRO A 40 -8.78 3.81 -6.67
N THR A 41 -8.77 3.02 -5.60
CA THR A 41 -7.58 2.63 -4.82
C THR A 41 -6.40 2.19 -5.68
N GLU A 42 -6.62 1.29 -6.63
CA GLU A 42 -5.61 0.74 -7.54
C GLU A 42 -4.95 1.79 -8.45
N HIS A 43 -5.66 2.89 -8.74
CA HIS A 43 -5.15 3.98 -9.57
C HIS A 43 -4.45 5.08 -8.77
N ARG A 44 -4.50 5.04 -7.43
CA ARG A 44 -3.79 6.00 -6.58
C ARG A 44 -2.29 5.76 -6.55
N ARG A 45 -1.84 4.53 -6.85
CA ARG A 45 -0.43 4.12 -6.88
C ARG A 45 0.30 4.39 -5.54
N ILE A 46 -0.42 4.23 -4.42
CA ILE A 46 0.11 4.37 -3.07
C ILE A 46 0.16 2.98 -2.43
N GLY A 47 1.34 2.55 -2.00
CA GLY A 47 1.52 1.38 -1.14
C GLY A 47 1.68 1.82 0.32
N ILE A 48 1.00 1.15 1.25
CA ILE A 48 1.16 1.37 2.70
C ILE A 48 1.58 0.07 3.36
N LEU A 49 2.63 0.14 4.18
CA LEU A 49 3.00 -0.92 5.10
C LEU A 49 2.26 -0.70 6.43
N PHE A 50 1.40 -1.63 6.81
CA PHE A 50 0.73 -1.58 8.11
C PHE A 50 1.64 -2.11 9.22
N GLN A 51 1.44 -1.62 10.44
CA GLN A 51 2.23 -2.03 11.61
C GLN A 51 2.06 -3.52 11.91
N ASP A 52 0.86 -4.06 11.69
CA ASP A 52 0.59 -5.48 11.75
C ASP A 52 0.62 -6.08 10.34
N PRO A 53 1.56 -7.00 10.05
CA PRO A 53 1.60 -7.67 8.77
C PRO A 53 0.44 -8.65 8.72
N LEU A 54 -0.67 -8.24 8.10
CA LEU A 54 -1.72 -9.14 7.63
C LEU A 54 -1.18 -9.90 6.40
N LEU A 55 -0.17 -10.74 6.63
CA LEU A 55 0.22 -11.76 5.66
C LEU A 55 -0.98 -12.70 5.58
N PHE A 56 -1.43 -13.03 4.38
CA PHE A 56 -2.34 -14.16 4.24
C PHE A 56 -1.61 -15.36 4.87
N ASP A 57 -2.15 -15.93 5.95
CA ASP A 57 -1.49 -16.98 6.74
C ASP A 57 -1.06 -18.18 5.87
N HIS A 58 -1.72 -18.37 4.72
CA HIS A 58 -1.43 -19.43 3.75
C HIS A 58 -0.36 -19.07 2.69
N LEU A 59 0.16 -17.83 2.69
CA LEU A 59 1.17 -17.32 1.74
C LEU A 59 2.50 -16.95 2.40
N ALA A 60 2.73 -17.38 3.64
CA ALA A 60 3.86 -17.02 4.52
C ALA A 60 5.28 -17.42 4.02
N SER A 61 5.46 -17.81 2.77
CA SER A 61 6.75 -18.16 2.17
C SER A 61 6.88 -17.51 0.78
N GLY A 62 7.60 -16.39 0.69
CA GLY A 62 8.09 -15.74 -0.54
C GLY A 62 7.05 -15.22 -1.56
N LYS A 63 5.80 -15.69 -1.51
CA LYS A 63 4.77 -15.37 -2.50
C LYS A 63 4.19 -13.97 -2.34
N ILE A 64 4.20 -13.41 -1.13
CA ILE A 64 3.60 -12.10 -0.86
C ILE A 64 4.37 -10.98 -1.57
N TYR A 65 5.69 -11.07 -1.64
CA TYR A 65 6.54 -10.13 -2.40
C TYR A 65 6.42 -10.29 -3.91
N SER A 66 5.98 -11.47 -4.38
CA SER A 66 5.68 -11.67 -5.80
C SER A 66 4.36 -11.03 -6.24
N TRP A 67 3.48 -10.63 -5.31
CA TRP A 67 2.11 -10.22 -5.60
C TRP A 67 1.93 -8.74 -6.06
N PRO A 68 2.69 -7.74 -5.55
CA PRO A 68 2.53 -6.35 -6.00
C PRO A 68 3.31 -6.00 -7.28
N LEU A 69 4.03 -6.95 -7.89
CA LEU A 69 4.82 -6.63 -9.09
C LEU A 69 3.92 -6.45 -10.32
N PRO A 70 4.10 -5.36 -11.09
CA PRO A 70 3.29 -5.08 -12.27
C PRO A 70 3.40 -6.23 -13.31
N GLU A 71 2.32 -6.47 -14.05
CA GLU A 71 2.21 -7.62 -14.98
C GLU A 71 3.27 -7.65 -16.10
N ASN A 72 3.91 -6.51 -16.35
CA ASN A 72 5.00 -6.38 -17.32
C ASN A 72 6.33 -6.95 -16.83
N VAL A 73 6.48 -7.27 -15.53
CA VAL A 73 7.67 -7.91 -14.96
C VAL A 73 7.45 -9.43 -14.90
N ARG A 74 8.10 -10.15 -15.81
CA ARG A 74 7.95 -11.60 -16.02
C ARG A 74 9.28 -12.33 -15.95
N GLY A 75 9.23 -13.64 -15.70
CA GLY A 75 10.40 -14.52 -15.73
C GLY A 75 11.46 -14.16 -14.69
N GLU A 76 12.73 -14.17 -15.09
CA GLU A 76 13.86 -14.00 -14.17
C GLU A 76 13.89 -12.61 -13.53
N ALA A 77 13.49 -11.57 -14.27
CA ALA A 77 13.37 -10.21 -13.74
C ALA A 77 12.39 -10.10 -12.57
N ARG A 78 11.36 -10.97 -12.54
CA ARG A 78 10.42 -11.03 -11.41
C ARG A 78 11.07 -11.63 -10.17
N LYS A 79 11.89 -12.67 -10.34
CA LYS A 79 12.61 -13.30 -9.22
C LYS A 79 13.61 -12.33 -8.61
N THR A 80 14.41 -11.66 -9.43
CA THR A 80 15.39 -10.67 -8.96
C THR A 80 14.74 -9.55 -8.16
N ALA A 81 13.63 -8.98 -8.67
CA ALA A 81 12.91 -7.93 -7.94
C ALA A 81 12.33 -8.41 -6.59
N VAL A 82 11.90 -9.68 -6.50
CA VAL A 82 11.47 -10.28 -5.23
C VAL A 82 12.63 -10.47 -4.28
N GLU A 83 13.78 -10.97 -4.76
CA GLU A 83 14.98 -11.15 -3.94
C GLU A 83 15.55 -9.83 -3.43
N GLU A 84 15.57 -8.78 -4.25
CA GLU A 84 15.97 -7.43 -3.83
C GLU A 84 15.04 -6.88 -2.75
N ALA A 85 13.73 -7.06 -2.88
CA ALA A 85 12.77 -6.65 -1.86
C ALA A 85 12.92 -7.45 -0.54
N LEU A 86 13.34 -8.72 -0.61
CA LEU A 86 13.63 -9.56 0.56
C LEU A 86 14.97 -9.20 1.23
N ALA A 87 15.94 -8.71 0.46
CA ALA A 87 17.26 -8.31 0.96
C ALA A 87 17.29 -6.88 1.51
N ALA A 88 16.33 -6.04 1.15
CA ALA A 88 16.20 -4.70 1.70
C ALA A 88 15.78 -4.78 3.19
N PRO A 89 16.54 -4.17 4.13
CA PRO A 89 16.11 -4.05 5.51
C PRO A 89 14.86 -3.15 5.58
N GLY A 90 13.82 -3.63 6.27
CA GLY A 90 12.57 -2.91 6.51
C GLY A 90 12.70 -1.76 7.50
#